data_AF-A0A8D8CC68-F1
#
_entry.id   AF-A0A8D8CC68-F1
#
_cell.length_a   1.000
_cell.length_b   1.000
_cell.length_c   1.000
_cell.angle_alpha   90.00
_cell.angle_beta   90.00
_cell.angle_gamma   90.00
#
_symmetry.space_group_name_H-M   'P 1'
#
loop_
_entity.id
_entity.type
_entity.pdbx_description
1 polymer ?
#
loop_
_entity_poly.entity_id
_entity_poly.type
_entity_poly.pdbx_seq_one_letter_code
_entity_poly.pdbx_strand_id
1 'polypeptide(L)'
;GYQVTGGKFNQTTTISFEGSHDNLRVDLIFNGLNLWDQLAVDIHIEGQVPQIPLGDKLHIEDYAEIYQKASKDRLESYTSHKVHIPTEDRELSYTIHQVITFESCKFLETDSAANRVATLKTSKINLGYRPRRKAIRVGMLSRCRLRAERRRFV
;
A
#
# COMPACT_ATOMS: atom_id res chain seq x y z
N GLY A 1 9.52 5.14 -2.22
CA GLY A 1 9.57 4.87 -0.77
C GLY A 1 10.83 5.47 -0.18
N TYR A 2 11.89 4.67 -0.05
CA TYR A 2 13.11 5.05 0.68
C TYR A 2 13.75 6.39 0.24
N GLN A 3 13.88 6.64 -1.07
CA GLN A 3 14.44 7.91 -1.59
C GLN A 3 13.61 9.15 -1.21
N VAL A 4 12.33 8.99 -0.87
CA VAL A 4 11.43 10.10 -0.53
C VAL A 4 11.39 10.33 0.98
N THR A 5 11.37 9.25 1.76
CA THR A 5 11.11 9.30 3.21
C THR A 5 12.34 8.98 4.07
N GLY A 6 13.45 8.55 3.47
CA GLY A 6 14.60 8.03 4.20
C GLY A 6 14.31 6.75 5.01
N GLY A 7 13.18 6.08 4.73
CA GLY A 7 12.74 4.94 5.53
C GLY A 7 12.09 5.32 6.87
N LYS A 8 11.80 6.61 7.11
CA LYS A 8 11.07 7.10 8.28
C LYS A 8 9.74 7.73 7.88
N PHE A 9 8.65 7.01 8.11
CA PHE A 9 7.30 7.44 7.72
C PHE A 9 6.23 6.60 8.42
N ASN A 10 5.01 7.13 8.46
CA ASN A 10 3.84 6.38 8.88
C ASN A 10 2.96 6.10 7.66
N GLN A 11 2.36 4.92 7.61
CA GLN A 11 1.38 4.55 6.60
C GLN A 11 0.12 4.00 7.26
N THR A 12 -0.99 4.68 7.05
CA THR A 12 -2.32 4.19 7.40
C THR A 12 -2.97 3.65 6.14
N THR A 13 -3.42 2.40 6.19
CA THR A 13 -4.18 1.75 5.12
C THR A 13 -5.54 1.35 5.66
N THR A 14 -6.61 1.85 5.04
CA THR A 14 -7.98 1.43 5.31
C THR A 14 -8.48 0.59 4.15
N ILE A 15 -8.99 -0.60 4.44
CA ILE A 15 -9.58 -1.52 3.49
C ILE A 15 -11.06 -1.68 3.82
N SER A 16 -11.92 -1.42 2.83
CA SER A 16 -13.37 -1.55 2.97
C SER A 16 -13.90 -2.61 2.02
N PHE A 17 -14.60 -3.60 2.56
CA PHE A 17 -15.13 -4.74 1.80
C PHE A 17 -16.57 -4.47 1.36
N GLU A 18 -16.83 -4.49 0.05
CA GLU A 18 -18.16 -4.19 -0.49
C GLU A 18 -19.20 -5.22 -0.06
N GLY A 19 -20.43 -4.78 0.18
CA GLY A 19 -21.54 -5.67 0.57
C GLY A 19 -21.52 -6.14 2.03
N SER A 20 -20.58 -5.65 2.85
CA SER A 20 -20.49 -5.91 4.28
C SER A 20 -20.23 -4.63 5.08
N HIS A 21 -20.31 -4.71 6.41
CA HIS A 21 -19.81 -3.65 7.29
C HIS A 21 -18.35 -3.88 7.71
N ASP A 22 -17.69 -4.89 7.13
CA ASP A 22 -16.32 -5.26 7.46
C ASP A 22 -15.36 -4.19 6.93
N ASN A 23 -14.49 -3.72 7.82
CA ASN A 23 -13.42 -2.79 7.49
C ASN A 23 -12.16 -3.21 8.24
N LEU A 24 -11.02 -3.08 7.58
CA LEU A 24 -9.71 -3.35 8.16
C LEU A 24 -8.86 -2.09 8.12
N ARG A 25 -8.25 -1.73 9.24
CA ARG A 25 -7.24 -0.68 9.33
C ARG A 25 -5.89 -1.29 9.66
N VAL A 26 -4.88 -0.90 8.89
CA VAL A 26 -3.48 -1.31 9.07
C VAL A 26 -2.64 -0.05 9.21
N ASP A 27 -2.01 0.13 10.37
CA ASP A 27 -1.09 1.21 10.65
C ASP A 27 0.34 0.66 10.72
N LEU A 28 1.21 1.18 9.83
CA LEU A 28 2.63 0.87 9.78
C LEU A 28 3.44 2.08 10.23
N ILE A 29 4.34 1.88 11.18
CA ILE A 29 5.23 2.93 11.71
C ILE A 29 6.66 2.55 11.36
N PHE A 30 7.27 3.26 10.42
CA PHE A 30 8.66 3.06 10.03
C PHE A 30 9.55 4.09 10.73
N ASN A 31 10.50 3.60 11.52
CA ASN A 31 11.37 4.44 12.36
C ASN A 31 12.74 4.73 11.71
N GLY A 32 12.95 4.31 10.46
CA GLY A 32 14.26 4.37 9.80
C GLY A 32 15.17 3.21 10.22
N LEU A 33 16.48 3.43 10.10
CA LEU A 33 17.49 2.46 10.52
C LEU A 33 17.65 2.48 12.04
N ASN A 34 17.71 1.29 12.64
CA ASN A 34 18.04 1.13 14.06
C ASN A 34 19.56 1.07 14.29
N LEU A 35 19.99 0.85 15.54
CA LEU A 35 21.40 0.77 15.94
C LEU A 35 22.20 -0.38 15.26
N TRP A 36 21.52 -1.29 14.57
CA TRP A 36 22.12 -2.41 13.83
C TRP A 36 21.99 -2.23 12.31
N ASP A 37 21.69 -1.02 11.83
CA ASP A 37 21.48 -0.68 10.42
C ASP A 37 20.34 -1.50 9.76
N GLN A 38 19.33 -1.85 10.55
CA GLN A 38 18.14 -2.55 10.06
C GLN A 38 16.94 -1.60 10.03
N LEU A 39 16.14 -1.68 8.96
CA LEU A 39 14.84 -1.02 8.91
C LEU A 39 13.87 -1.74 9.85
N ALA A 40 13.29 -1.00 10.78
CA ALA A 40 12.27 -1.50 11.70
C ALA A 40 10.89 -0.94 11.31
N VAL A 41 9.86 -1.80 11.45
CA VAL A 41 8.46 -1.43 11.24
C VAL A 41 7.61 -2.00 12.36
N ASP A 42 6.79 -1.15 12.98
CA ASP A 42 5.73 -1.58 13.88
C ASP A 42 4.42 -1.68 13.11
N ILE A 43 3.70 -2.79 13.28
CA ILE A 43 2.49 -3.10 12.51
C ILE A 43 1.33 -3.25 13.48
N HIS A 44 0.32 -2.40 13.34
CA HIS A 44 -0.93 -2.48 14.07
C HIS A 44 -2.06 -2.79 13.08
N ILE A 45 -2.88 -3.78 13.41
CA ILE A 45 -3.98 -4.25 12.56
C ILE A 45 -5.24 -4.32 13.43
N GLU A 46 -6.30 -3.64 13.01
CA GLU A 46 -7.58 -3.62 13.70
C GLU A 46 -8.75 -3.67 12.73
N GLY A 47 -9.85 -4.31 13.14
CA GLY A 47 -11.07 -4.39 12.35
C GLY A 47 -11.49 -5.82 12.02
N GLN A 48 -12.32 -5.95 10.99
CA GLN A 48 -12.95 -7.19 10.56
C GLN A 48 -12.65 -7.46 9.09
N VAL A 49 -12.56 -8.75 8.74
CA VAL A 49 -12.34 -9.21 7.37
C VAL A 49 -13.34 -10.33 7.05
N PRO A 50 -13.78 -10.42 5.79
CA PRO A 50 -14.59 -11.55 5.34
C PRO A 50 -13.87 -12.88 5.58
N GLN A 51 -14.64 -13.90 5.95
CA GLN A 51 -14.10 -15.25 6.09
C GLN A 51 -13.77 -15.83 4.72
N ILE A 52 -12.66 -16.58 4.67
CA ILE A 52 -12.19 -17.28 3.48
C ILE A 52 -11.95 -18.74 3.87
N PRO A 53 -12.50 -19.72 3.12
CA PRO A 53 -12.32 -21.13 3.42
C PRO A 53 -10.84 -21.55 3.50
N LEU A 54 -10.52 -22.42 4.47
CA LEU A 54 -9.16 -22.92 4.62
C LEU A 54 -8.77 -23.79 3.42
N GLY A 55 -7.67 -23.45 2.77
CA GLY A 55 -7.15 -24.17 1.62
C GLY A 55 -7.33 -23.41 0.31
N ASP A 56 -8.16 -22.37 0.29
CA ASP A 56 -8.31 -21.51 -0.87
C ASP A 56 -7.04 -20.76 -1.20
N LYS A 57 -6.74 -20.75 -2.50
CA LYS A 57 -5.62 -20.01 -3.06
C LYS A 57 -6.18 -18.78 -3.75
N LEU A 58 -6.14 -17.66 -3.03
CA LEU A 58 -6.53 -16.38 -3.58
C LEU A 58 -5.52 -15.94 -4.64
N HIS A 59 -6.03 -15.48 -5.79
CA HIS A 59 -5.23 -14.86 -6.83
C HIS A 59 -5.50 -13.36 -6.86
N ILE A 60 -4.45 -12.55 -6.76
CA ILE A 60 -4.52 -11.11 -6.92
C ILE A 60 -3.91 -10.78 -8.27
N GLU A 61 -4.67 -10.12 -9.13
CA GLU A 61 -4.20 -9.69 -10.44
C GLU A 61 -3.13 -8.60 -10.34
N ASP A 62 -2.29 -8.48 -11.36
CA ASP A 62 -1.37 -7.36 -11.49
C ASP A 62 -2.14 -6.03 -11.50
N TYR A 63 -1.69 -5.05 -10.71
CA TYR A 63 -2.39 -3.77 -10.57
C TYR A 63 -1.43 -2.59 -10.56
N ALA A 64 -1.99 -1.37 -10.69
CA ALA A 64 -1.25 -0.13 -10.58
C ALA A 64 -1.96 0.84 -9.64
N GLU A 65 -1.21 1.39 -8.70
CA GLU A 65 -1.63 2.45 -7.78
C GLU A 65 -1.07 3.79 -8.25
N ILE A 66 -1.85 4.85 -8.04
CA ILE A 66 -1.39 6.22 -8.25
C ILE A 66 -1.31 6.89 -6.89
N TYR A 67 -0.10 7.29 -6.50
CA TYR A 67 0.14 8.09 -5.31
C TYR A 67 0.22 9.56 -5.71
N GLN A 68 -0.68 10.34 -5.15
CA GLN A 68 -0.74 11.78 -5.33
C GLN A 68 -0.20 12.49 -4.10
N LYS A 69 0.44 13.64 -4.32
CA LYS A 69 0.96 14.47 -3.23
C LYS A 69 -0.15 15.36 -2.69
N ALA A 70 -0.74 14.97 -1.57
CA ALA A 70 -1.79 15.75 -0.90
C ALA A 70 -1.22 16.99 -0.17
N SER A 71 0.00 16.89 0.37
CA SER A 71 0.72 18.03 0.93
C SER A 71 2.23 17.80 0.88
N LYS A 72 3.05 18.74 1.39
CA LYS A 72 4.52 18.63 1.40
C LYS A 72 5.01 17.27 1.95
N ASP A 73 4.30 16.78 2.96
CA ASP A 73 4.65 15.68 3.86
C ASP A 73 3.65 14.52 3.80
N ARG A 74 2.74 14.52 2.81
CA ARG A 74 1.64 13.56 2.70
C ARG A 74 1.43 13.07 1.27
N LEU A 75 1.42 11.75 1.10
CA LEU A 75 1.02 11.06 -0.12
C LEU A 75 -0.27 10.27 0.14
N GLU A 76 -1.12 10.19 -0.88
CA GLU A 76 -2.37 9.43 -0.82
C GLU A 76 -2.59 8.58 -2.06
N SER A 77 -3.21 7.42 -1.87
CA SER A 77 -3.68 6.57 -2.95
C SER A 77 -5.05 5.97 -2.62
N TYR A 78 -5.85 5.80 -3.67
CA TYR A 78 -7.16 5.15 -3.60
C TYR A 78 -7.25 4.16 -4.76
N THR A 79 -7.52 2.89 -4.45
CA THR A 79 -7.70 1.84 -5.46
C THR A 79 -8.85 0.91 -5.13
N SER A 80 -9.39 0.28 -6.16
CA SER A 80 -10.43 -0.75 -6.05
C SER A 80 -9.88 -2.05 -6.61
N HIS A 81 -10.18 -3.15 -5.93
CA HIS A 81 -9.71 -4.48 -6.28
C HIS A 81 -10.84 -5.49 -6.15
N LYS A 82 -10.65 -6.62 -6.82
CA LYS A 82 -11.53 -7.78 -6.79
C LYS A 82 -10.67 -9.02 -6.60
N VAL A 83 -11.16 -9.98 -5.84
CA VAL A 83 -10.53 -11.30 -5.68
C VAL A 83 -11.58 -12.38 -5.78
N HIS A 84 -11.30 -13.41 -6.58
CA HIS A 84 -12.17 -14.58 -6.70
C HIS A 84 -11.82 -15.60 -5.62
N ILE A 85 -12.85 -16.15 -4.98
CA ILE A 85 -12.79 -17.20 -3.97
C ILE A 85 -13.25 -18.50 -4.65
N PRO A 86 -12.32 -19.39 -5.04
CA PRO A 86 -12.64 -20.49 -5.94
C PRO A 86 -13.62 -21.52 -5.39
N THR A 87 -13.57 -21.83 -4.09
CA THR A 87 -14.45 -22.87 -3.52
C THR A 87 -15.90 -22.43 -3.39
N GLU A 88 -16.15 -21.13 -3.26
CA GLU A 88 -17.49 -20.56 -3.13
C GLU A 88 -18.03 -20.01 -4.45
N ASP A 89 -17.21 -20.02 -5.52
CA ASP A 89 -17.44 -19.30 -6.77
C ASP A 89 -17.96 -17.86 -6.53
N ARG A 90 -17.31 -17.18 -5.59
CA ARG A 90 -17.69 -15.85 -5.12
C ARG A 90 -16.61 -14.83 -5.45
N GLU A 91 -17.03 -13.64 -5.86
CA GLU A 91 -16.14 -12.49 -6.00
C GLU A 91 -16.22 -11.60 -4.77
N LEU A 92 -15.06 -11.21 -4.24
CA LEU A 92 -14.94 -10.25 -3.14
C LEU A 92 -14.33 -8.95 -3.69
N SER A 93 -15.15 -7.91 -3.76
CA SER A 93 -14.72 -6.55 -4.09
C SER A 93 -14.31 -5.81 -2.82
N TYR A 94 -13.22 -5.04 -2.90
CA TYR A 94 -12.77 -4.19 -1.81
C TYR A 94 -12.06 -2.95 -2.34
N THR A 95 -12.06 -1.91 -1.51
CA THR A 95 -11.35 -0.66 -1.78
C THR A 95 -10.22 -0.48 -0.78
N ILE A 96 -9.14 0.15 -1.22
CA ILE A 96 -7.98 0.47 -0.42
C ILE A 96 -7.79 1.99 -0.46
N HIS A 97 -7.76 2.60 0.72
CA HIS A 97 -7.33 3.98 0.91
C HIS A 97 -6.03 3.99 1.72
N GLN A 98 -4.98 4.55 1.13
CA GLN A 98 -3.65 4.63 1.73
C GLN A 98 -3.26 6.08 1.95
N VAL A 99 -2.80 6.39 3.16
CA VAL A 99 -2.22 7.67 3.53
C VAL A 99 -0.82 7.43 4.07
N ILE A 100 0.17 8.06 3.44
CA ILE A 100 1.57 8.01 3.87
C ILE A 100 1.98 9.40 4.33
N THR A 101 2.48 9.50 5.56
CA THR A 101 2.99 10.75 6.15
C THR A 101 4.46 10.62 6.53
N PHE A 102 5.25 11.65 6.25
CA PHE A 102 6.70 11.66 6.47
C PHE A 102 7.22 13.08 6.69
N GLU A 103 8.43 13.24 7.21
CA GLU A 103 9.04 14.56 7.39
C GLU A 103 9.89 14.93 6.17
N SER A 104 9.56 16.03 5.49
CA SER A 104 10.39 16.58 4.41
C SER A 104 11.43 17.59 4.91
N CYS A 105 12.48 17.78 4.12
CA CYS A 105 13.50 18.80 4.41
C CYS A 105 12.89 20.21 4.43
N LYS A 106 13.06 20.93 5.54
CA LYS A 106 12.51 22.27 5.78
C LYS A 106 13.17 23.35 4.92
N PHE A 107 14.44 23.15 4.57
CA PHE A 107 15.28 24.11 3.85
C PHE A 107 15.41 23.83 2.36
N LEU A 108 14.85 22.73 1.88
CA LEU A 108 14.72 22.51 0.45
C LEU A 108 13.66 23.50 -0.04
N GLU A 109 14.06 24.51 -0.80
CA GLU A 109 13.11 25.34 -1.52
C GLU A 109 12.16 24.41 -2.26
N THR A 110 10.86 24.64 -2.11
CA THR A 110 9.85 23.76 -2.68
C THR A 110 9.92 23.94 -4.19
N ASP A 111 10.79 23.16 -4.82
CA ASP A 111 11.01 23.16 -6.26
C ASP A 111 9.73 22.66 -6.92
N SER A 112 8.78 23.59 -7.16
CA SER A 112 7.60 23.48 -8.01
C SER A 112 6.86 22.12 -8.03
N ALA A 113 6.99 21.32 -6.97
CA ALA A 113 6.61 19.90 -6.93
C ALA A 113 5.12 19.74 -6.61
N ALA A 114 4.32 20.73 -7.00
CA ALA A 114 2.89 20.80 -6.78
C ALA A 114 2.15 19.62 -7.42
N ASN A 115 2.71 18.93 -8.42
CA ASN A 115 2.04 17.83 -9.13
C ASN A 115 2.97 16.62 -9.38
N ARG A 116 3.70 16.16 -8.36
CA ARG A 116 4.41 14.87 -8.47
C ARG A 116 3.43 13.74 -8.21
N VAL A 117 3.10 13.04 -9.29
CA VAL A 117 2.32 11.81 -9.28
C VAL A 117 3.28 10.63 -9.42
N ALA A 118 3.21 9.67 -8.50
CA ALA A 118 3.97 8.44 -8.58
C ALA A 118 3.04 7.29 -8.96
N THR A 119 3.35 6.58 -10.03
CA THR A 119 2.65 5.34 -10.38
C THR A 119 3.45 4.16 -9.85
N LEU A 120 2.83 3.33 -9.02
CA LEU A 120 3.40 2.08 -8.52
C LEU A 120 2.70 0.92 -9.23
N LYS A 121 3.41 0.22 -10.11
CA LYS A 121 2.91 -1.01 -10.71
C LYS A 121 3.39 -2.21 -9.91
N THR A 122 2.46 -3.06 -9.48
CA THR A 122 2.73 -4.30 -8.77
C THR A 122 2.37 -5.48 -9.65
N SER A 123 3.30 -6.43 -9.81
CA SER A 123 3.10 -7.62 -10.63
C SER A 123 3.72 -8.88 -10.03
N LYS A 124 3.44 -10.04 -10.64
CA LYS A 124 3.98 -11.34 -10.22
C LYS A 124 3.65 -11.63 -8.75
N ILE A 125 2.42 -11.34 -8.35
CA ILE A 125 1.95 -11.47 -6.97
C ILE A 125 1.79 -12.96 -6.63
N ASN A 126 2.41 -13.38 -5.54
CA ASN A 126 2.30 -14.72 -4.98
C ASN A 126 1.95 -14.59 -3.50
N LEU A 127 0.77 -15.09 -3.13
CA LEU A 127 0.25 -15.11 -1.77
C LEU A 127 0.01 -16.56 -1.36
N GLY A 128 0.40 -16.90 -0.13
CA GLY A 128 0.10 -18.22 0.40
C GLY A 128 0.14 -18.29 1.92
N TYR A 129 -0.87 -18.92 2.48
CA TYR A 129 -0.88 -19.34 3.88
C TYR A 129 -0.33 -20.77 4.00
N ARG A 130 0.43 -21.03 5.08
CA ARG A 130 0.97 -22.35 5.42
C ARG A 130 0.46 -22.76 6.81
N PRO A 131 -0.62 -23.57 6.89
CA PRO A 131 -1.26 -23.91 8.16
C PRO A 131 -0.31 -24.54 9.18
N ARG A 132 0.54 -25.49 8.73
CA ARG A 132 1.53 -26.15 9.60
C ARG A 132 2.53 -25.20 10.25
N ARG A 133 2.85 -24.08 9.61
CA ARG A 133 3.81 -23.08 10.12
C ARG A 133 3.13 -21.83 10.66
N LYS A 134 1.79 -21.74 10.59
CA LYS A 134 1.01 -20.54 10.89
C LYS A 134 1.61 -19.28 10.26
N ALA A 135 2.05 -19.39 9.01
CA ALA A 135 2.83 -18.36 8.33
C ALA A 135 2.15 -17.92 7.03
N ILE A 136 2.03 -16.61 6.85
CA ILE A 136 1.65 -15.97 5.59
C ILE A 136 2.92 -15.63 4.83
N ARG A 137 2.92 -15.87 3.52
CA ARG A 137 4.01 -15.50 2.63
C ARG A 137 3.47 -14.68 1.48
N VAL A 138 4.14 -13.56 1.22
CA VAL A 138 3.82 -12.65 0.12
C VAL A 138 5.09 -12.41 -0.66
N GLY A 139 5.00 -12.50 -1.98
CA GLY A 139 6.05 -12.10 -2.91
C GLY A 139 5.41 -11.31 -4.05
N MET A 140 6.07 -10.23 -4.48
CA MET A 140 5.61 -9.40 -5.58
C MET A 140 6.77 -8.62 -6.18
N LEU A 141 6.59 -8.12 -7.39
CA LEU A 141 7.50 -7.21 -8.07
C LEU A 141 6.85 -5.84 -8.17
N SER A 142 7.47 -4.83 -7.58
CA SER A 142 6.98 -3.45 -7.64
C SER A 142 7.90 -2.57 -8.49
N ARG A 143 7.33 -1.78 -9.39
CA ARG A 143 8.04 -0.79 -10.21
C ARG A 143 7.38 0.57 -10.01
N CYS A 144 8.16 1.53 -9.51
CA CYS A 144 7.70 2.91 -9.32
C CYS A 144 8.17 3.79 -10.48
N ARG A 145 7.25 4.60 -11.02
CA ARG A 145 7.56 5.64 -12.01
C ARG A 145 7.08 6.99 -11.48
N LEU A 146 7.98 7.95 -11.42
CA LEU A 146 7.65 9.34 -11.12
C LEU A 146 7.24 10.05 -12.42
N ARG A 147 6.07 10.70 -12.41
CA ARG A 147 5.66 11.65 -13.45
C ARG A 147 5.67 13.05 -12.84
N ALA A 148 6.45 13.93 -13.44
CA ALA A 148 6.26 15.37 -13.29
C ALA A 148 5.26 15.82 -14.34
N GLU A 149 4.18 16.48 -13.94
CA GLU A 149 3.27 17.11 -14.88
C GLU A 149 4.03 18.26 -15.58
N ARG A 150 4.32 18.11 -16.87
CA ARG A 150 4.89 19.22 -17.65
C ARG A 150 3.79 20.27 -17.78
N ARG A 151 3.99 21.46 -17.21
CA ARG A 151 3.20 22.63 -17.58
C ARG A 151 3.30 22.79 -19.09
N ARG A 152 2.19 22.57 -19.81
CA ARG A 152 2.09 23.01 -21.21
C ARG A 152 2.01 24.53 -21.13
N PHE A 153 3.09 25.20 -21.51
CA PHE A 153 2.99 26.61 -21.86
C PHE A 153 2.25 26.66 -23.20
N VAL A 154 1.08 27.32 -23.20
CA VAL A 154 0.37 27.77 -24.39
C VAL A 154 0.99 29.08 -24.83
#